data_AF-A0A378VWZ3-F1
#
_entry.id   AF-A0A378VWZ3-F1
#
_cell.length_a   1.000
_cell.length_b   1.000
_cell.length_c   1.000
_cell.angle_alpha   90.00
_cell.angle_beta   90.00
_cell.angle_gamma   90.00
#
_symmetry.space_group_name_H-M   'P 1'
#
loop_
_entity.id
_entity.type
_entity.pdbx_description
1 polymer ?
#
loop_
_entity_poly.entity_id
_entity_poly.type
_entity_poly.pdbx_seq_one_letter_code
_entity_poly.pdbx_strand_id
1 'polypeptide(L)'
;MNADNVRVVLEKPLGTDLASSKQINTDVARYFKEGQIYRIDHYLGKESLQNLLALRFANVMFEPLWNNKYIESVQLTIAEQLGVEERGEFYDITGALRDMVQNHLMQMLCMTAMEAPPAWMPTRCAMKSQSHQVIEAADHRICQ
;
A
#
# COMPACT_ATOMS: atom_id res chain seq x y z
N MET A 1 -2.11 30.22 6.59
CA MET A 1 -1.44 29.22 7.46
C MET A 1 -1.25 27.85 6.81
N ASN A 2 -1.69 27.59 5.57
CA ASN A 2 -1.22 26.45 4.77
C ASN A 2 -0.46 26.99 3.54
N ALA A 3 0.87 27.03 3.63
CA ALA A 3 1.74 27.35 2.49
C ALA A 3 2.12 26.07 1.74
N ASP A 4 2.53 26.18 0.47
CA ASP A 4 2.77 25.01 -0.39
C ASP A 4 3.87 24.04 0.12
N ASN A 5 4.76 24.50 1.01
CA ASN A 5 5.81 23.68 1.63
C ASN A 5 5.37 22.98 2.94
N VAL A 6 4.16 23.26 3.44
CA VAL A 6 3.61 22.57 4.61
C VAL A 6 3.20 21.16 4.21
N ARG A 7 3.55 20.18 5.05
CA ARG A 7 3.20 18.77 4.89
C ARG A 7 2.54 18.25 6.15
N VAL A 8 1.54 17.40 5.99
CA VAL A 8 0.84 16.75 7.09
C VAL A 8 1.05 15.24 7.00
N VAL A 9 1.28 14.63 8.16
CA VAL A 9 1.47 13.20 8.31
C VAL A 9 0.26 12.64 9.04
N LEU A 10 -0.37 11.61 8.47
CA LEU A 10 -1.53 10.94 9.03
C LEU A 10 -1.16 9.50 9.41
N GLU A 11 -1.43 9.14 10.65
CA GLU A 11 -1.25 7.78 11.18
C GLU A 11 -2.55 6.98 11.13
N LYS A 12 -2.44 5.65 11.15
CA LYS A 12 -3.62 4.76 11.24
C LYS A 12 -4.33 4.91 12.60
N PRO A 13 -5.67 4.74 12.68
CA PRO A 13 -6.59 4.30 11.62
C PRO A 13 -7.15 5.44 10.75
N LEU A 14 -7.25 5.22 9.44
CA LEU A 14 -7.81 6.17 8.45
C LEU A 14 -9.22 5.77 8.00
N GLY A 15 -10.09 5.58 9.00
CA GLY A 15 -11.43 5.01 8.83
C GLY A 15 -11.46 3.51 9.14
N THR A 16 -12.66 3.00 9.38
CA THR A 16 -12.93 1.57 9.68
C THR A 16 -13.75 0.89 8.58
N ASP A 17 -14.26 1.70 7.65
CA ASP A 17 -15.00 1.30 6.46
C ASP A 17 -14.78 2.33 5.33
N LEU A 18 -15.35 2.06 4.15
CA LEU A 18 -15.22 2.94 2.99
C LEU A 18 -15.84 4.33 3.22
N ALA A 19 -16.96 4.40 3.95
CA ALA A 19 -17.69 5.64 4.16
C ALA A 19 -16.92 6.59 5.08
N SER A 20 -16.46 6.09 6.23
CA SER A 20 -15.62 6.81 7.19
C SER A 20 -14.27 7.21 6.58
N SER A 21 -13.63 6.34 5.79
CA SER A 21 -12.37 6.67 5.11
C SER A 21 -12.55 7.79 4.07
N LYS A 22 -13.64 7.76 3.30
CA LYS A 22 -14.01 8.84 2.36
C LYS A 22 -14.28 10.15 3.09
N GLN A 23 -14.97 10.09 4.23
CA GLN A 23 -15.27 11.28 5.04
C GLN A 23 -13.98 11.93 5.56
N ILE A 24 -13.08 11.14 6.18
CA ILE A 24 -11.77 11.61 6.66
C ILE A 24 -10.97 12.22 5.51
N ASN A 25 -10.88 11.53 4.37
CA ASN A 25 -10.15 12.06 3.21
C ASN A 25 -10.74 13.37 2.68
N THR A 26 -12.06 13.49 2.66
CA THR A 26 -12.75 14.72 2.24
C THR A 26 -12.45 15.86 3.20
N ASP A 27 -12.53 15.61 4.51
CA ASP A 27 -12.27 16.63 5.52
C ASP A 27 -10.83 17.11 5.51
N VAL A 28 -9.84 16.21 5.33
CA VAL A 28 -8.43 16.59 5.19
C VAL A 28 -8.19 17.36 3.89
N ALA A 29 -8.79 16.93 2.78
CA ALA A 29 -8.63 17.57 1.47
C ALA A 29 -9.19 19.01 1.41
N ARG A 30 -10.10 19.40 2.32
CA ARG A 30 -10.54 20.79 2.46
C ARG A 30 -9.42 21.73 2.88
N TYR A 31 -8.43 21.21 3.61
CA TYR A 31 -7.36 22.01 4.17
C TYR A 31 -6.01 21.79 3.49
N PHE A 32 -5.74 20.60 2.96
CA PHE A 32 -4.45 20.23 2.36
C PHE A 32 -4.59 19.66 0.95
N LYS A 33 -3.68 20.03 0.04
CA LYS A 33 -3.57 19.39 -1.28
C LYS A 33 -3.01 17.97 -1.12
N GLU A 34 -3.39 17.02 -1.98
CA GLU A 34 -2.91 15.63 -1.92
C GLU A 34 -1.36 15.51 -1.95
N GLY A 35 -0.67 16.44 -2.60
CA GLY A 35 0.79 16.55 -2.57
C GLY A 35 1.39 16.75 -1.18
N GLN A 36 0.64 17.38 -0.28
CA GLN A 36 1.03 17.74 1.09
C GLN A 36 0.69 16.64 2.11
N ILE A 37 -0.16 15.68 1.75
CA ILE A 37 -0.67 14.64 2.65
C ILE A 37 0.19 13.38 2.53
N TYR A 38 0.76 12.95 3.65
CA TYR A 38 1.54 11.72 3.78
C TYR A 38 0.83 10.77 4.74
N ARG A 39 0.34 9.64 4.23
CA ARG A 39 -0.33 8.60 5.02
C ARG A 39 0.70 7.52 5.30
N ILE A 40 0.96 7.22 6.57
CA ILE A 40 2.02 6.28 6.95
C ILE A 40 1.52 4.84 6.82
N ASP A 41 2.33 4.05 6.12
CA ASP A 41 2.35 2.60 6.23
C ASP A 41 3.80 2.20 6.50
N HIS A 42 4.08 1.72 7.71
CA HIS A 42 5.43 1.41 8.13
C HIS A 42 6.04 0.20 7.41
N TYR A 43 5.25 -0.65 6.75
CA TYR A 43 5.79 -1.75 5.93
C TYR A 43 6.46 -1.23 4.66
N LEU A 44 6.01 -0.11 4.08
CA LEU A 44 6.65 0.50 2.91
C LEU A 44 8.09 0.97 3.17
N GLY A 45 8.45 1.19 4.44
CA GLY A 45 9.79 1.55 4.88
C GLY A 45 10.74 0.36 5.07
N LYS A 46 10.24 -0.89 4.99
CA LYS A 46 11.08 -2.07 5.23
C LYS A 46 12.00 -2.33 4.04
N GLU A 47 13.29 -2.58 4.33
CA GLU A 47 14.33 -2.81 3.33
C GLU A 47 13.99 -3.95 2.37
N SER A 48 13.35 -5.02 2.85
CA SER A 48 12.97 -6.17 2.02
C SER A 48 12.02 -5.78 0.87
N LEU A 49 11.04 -4.90 1.14
CA LEU A 49 10.10 -4.42 0.13
C LEU A 49 10.77 -3.48 -0.87
N GLN A 50 11.67 -2.61 -0.41
CA GLN A 50 12.41 -1.73 -1.30
C GLN A 50 13.40 -2.51 -2.19
N ASN A 51 14.05 -3.53 -1.63
CA ASN A 51 14.93 -4.43 -2.37
C ASN A 51 14.20 -5.25 -3.42
N LEU A 52 12.93 -5.61 -3.19
CA LEU A 52 12.10 -6.28 -4.19
C LEU A 52 11.98 -5.43 -5.47
N LEU A 53 11.81 -4.11 -5.35
CA LEU A 53 11.71 -3.22 -6.51
C LEU A 53 13.02 -3.17 -7.30
N ALA A 54 14.16 -3.10 -6.60
CA ALA A 54 15.47 -3.19 -7.23
C ALA A 54 15.66 -4.55 -7.92
N LEU A 55 15.27 -5.65 -7.28
CA LEU A 55 15.35 -6.98 -7.85
C LEU A 55 14.52 -7.10 -9.14
N ARG A 56 13.28 -6.58 -9.14
CA ARG A 56 12.36 -6.69 -10.28
C ARG A 56 12.74 -5.78 -11.45
N PHE A 57 13.16 -4.55 -11.19
CA PHE A 57 13.26 -3.52 -12.24
C PHE A 57 14.70 -3.06 -12.53
N ALA A 58 15.67 -3.36 -11.66
CA ALA A 58 17.08 -3.03 -11.91
C ALA A 58 17.89 -4.24 -12.42
N ASN A 59 17.26 -5.40 -12.64
CA ASN A 59 17.93 -6.62 -13.07
C ASN A 59 17.29 -7.18 -14.34
N VAL A 60 18.03 -7.09 -15.45
CA VAL A 60 17.62 -7.61 -16.77
C VAL A 60 17.34 -9.12 -16.75
N MET A 61 17.96 -9.87 -15.83
CA MET A 61 17.72 -11.30 -15.69
C MET A 61 16.36 -11.64 -15.05
N PHE A 62 15.88 -10.81 -14.11
CA PHE A 62 14.67 -11.11 -13.34
C PHE A 62 13.39 -10.52 -13.94
N GLU A 63 13.48 -9.36 -14.58
CA GLU A 63 12.35 -8.72 -15.25
C GLU A 63 11.56 -9.68 -16.17
N PRO A 64 12.17 -10.43 -17.12
CA PRO A 64 11.42 -11.30 -18.03
C PRO A 64 10.83 -12.54 -17.36
N LEU A 65 11.30 -12.90 -16.16
CA LEU A 65 10.80 -14.04 -15.40
C LEU A 65 9.63 -13.66 -14.50
N TRP A 66 9.38 -12.36 -14.27
CA TRP A 66 8.37 -11.89 -13.33
C TRP A 66 6.95 -11.85 -13.93
N ASN A 67 6.46 -13.00 -14.38
CA ASN A 67 5.11 -13.14 -14.95
C ASN A 67 4.56 -14.57 -14.79
N ASN A 68 3.28 -14.75 -15.12
CA ASN A 68 2.54 -16.01 -14.96
C ASN A 68 3.03 -17.18 -15.84
N LYS A 69 3.95 -16.97 -16.78
CA LYS A 69 4.54 -18.06 -17.56
C LYS A 69 5.62 -18.81 -16.77
N TYR A 70 6.23 -18.13 -15.81
CA TYR A 70 7.34 -18.67 -15.01
C TYR A 70 7.02 -18.74 -13.51
N ILE A 71 6.09 -17.92 -13.02
CA ILE A 71 5.64 -17.91 -11.63
C ILE A 71 4.28 -18.60 -11.53
N GLU A 72 4.25 -19.73 -10.82
CA GLU A 72 3.01 -20.47 -10.53
C GLU A 72 2.18 -19.78 -9.44
N SER A 73 2.81 -19.37 -8.35
CA SER A 73 2.15 -18.72 -7.23
C SER A 73 3.07 -17.77 -6.46
N VAL A 74 2.45 -16.80 -5.78
CA VAL A 74 3.13 -15.85 -4.89
C VAL A 74 2.46 -15.93 -3.53
N GLN A 75 3.24 -16.20 -2.49
CA GLN A 75 2.76 -16.26 -1.11
C GLN A 75 3.32 -15.07 -0.32
N LEU A 76 2.42 -14.27 0.24
CA LEU A 76 2.77 -13.19 1.17
C LEU A 76 2.40 -13.60 2.58
N THR A 77 3.40 -13.77 3.44
CA THR A 77 3.20 -14.19 4.83
C THR A 77 3.62 -13.08 5.77
N ILE A 78 2.71 -12.64 6.63
CA ILE A 78 3.04 -11.86 7.81
C ILE A 78 2.80 -12.74 9.03
N ALA A 79 3.87 -13.04 9.75
CA ALA A 79 3.82 -13.75 11.01
C ALA A 79 4.35 -12.82 12.10
N GLU A 80 3.55 -12.60 13.14
CA GLU A 80 3.94 -11.85 14.33
C GLU A 80 4.05 -12.84 15.49
N GLN A 81 5.16 -12.77 16.24
CA GLN A 81 5.38 -13.63 17.40
C GLN A 81 4.72 -13.07 18.67
N LEU A 82 4.44 -11.77 18.69
CA LEU A 82 3.77 -11.09 19.80
C LEU A 82 2.26 -11.35 19.69
N GLY A 83 1.63 -11.68 20.81
CA GLY A 83 0.18 -11.80 20.90
C GLY A 83 -0.51 -10.43 20.86
N VAL A 84 -1.81 -10.42 21.12
CA VAL A 84 -2.61 -9.18 21.10
C VAL A 84 -2.24 -8.24 22.27
N GLU A 85 -1.49 -8.72 23.27
CA GLU A 85 -1.01 -7.97 24.46
C GLU A 85 -2.03 -6.95 24.99
N GLU A 86 -1.63 -5.69 25.22
CA GLU A 86 -2.52 -4.61 25.70
C GLU A 86 -3.49 -4.09 24.62
N ARG A 87 -3.39 -4.57 23.38
CA ARG A 87 -4.25 -4.16 22.26
C ARG A 87 -5.51 -5.02 22.12
N GLY A 88 -5.79 -5.89 23.09
CA GLY A 88 -6.92 -6.82 23.12
C GLY A 88 -8.23 -6.20 22.65
N GLU A 89 -8.66 -5.14 23.34
CA GLU A 89 -9.94 -4.47 23.06
C GLU A 89 -9.97 -3.76 21.68
N PHE A 90 -8.84 -3.25 21.20
CA PHE A 90 -8.76 -2.60 19.88
C PHE A 90 -8.74 -3.62 18.74
N TYR A 91 -8.04 -4.74 18.94
CA TYR A 91 -7.92 -5.81 17.96
C TYR A 91 -9.21 -6.62 17.82
N ASP A 92 -9.97 -6.78 18.91
CA ASP A 92 -11.25 -7.51 18.89
C ASP A 92 -12.30 -6.82 18.00
N ILE A 93 -12.28 -5.49 17.95
CA ILE A 93 -13.17 -4.67 17.12
C ILE A 93 -12.64 -4.52 15.68
N THR A 94 -11.31 -4.36 15.53
CA THR A 94 -10.69 -4.06 14.23
C THR A 94 -10.49 -5.33 13.40
N GLY A 95 -10.02 -6.40 14.03
CA GLY A 95 -9.66 -7.69 13.44
C GLY A 95 -8.39 -7.64 12.58
N ALA A 96 -7.76 -8.80 12.39
CA ALA A 96 -6.54 -8.96 11.57
C ALA A 96 -6.70 -8.41 10.14
N LEU A 97 -7.92 -8.50 9.59
CA LEU A 97 -8.23 -8.03 8.24
C LEU A 97 -8.04 -6.51 8.09
N ARG A 98 -8.50 -5.70 9.04
CA ARG A 98 -8.35 -4.24 8.94
C ARG A 98 -6.98 -3.77 9.41
N ASP A 99 -6.39 -4.44 10.38
CA ASP A 99 -5.11 -4.01 10.94
C ASP A 99 -3.91 -4.33 10.03
N MET A 100 -3.95 -5.50 9.37
CA MET A 100 -2.82 -6.04 8.60
C MET A 100 -3.12 -6.23 7.11
N VAL A 101 -4.34 -6.64 6.74
CA VAL A 101 -4.63 -6.98 5.33
C VAL A 101 -4.88 -5.72 4.51
N GLN A 102 -5.79 -4.85 4.96
CA GLN A 102 -6.27 -3.68 4.20
C GLN A 102 -5.14 -2.69 3.85
N ASN A 103 -4.14 -2.55 4.72
CA ASN A 103 -2.98 -1.68 4.52
C ASN A 103 -1.75 -2.49 4.06
N HIS A 104 -1.11 -3.24 4.95
CA HIS A 104 0.23 -3.76 4.82
C HIS A 104 0.30 -4.83 3.72
N LEU A 105 -0.54 -5.87 3.78
CA LEU A 105 -0.58 -6.90 2.74
C LEU A 105 -1.01 -6.33 1.39
N MET A 106 -1.99 -5.43 1.36
CA MET A 106 -2.43 -4.81 0.11
C MET A 106 -1.30 -4.00 -0.53
N GLN A 107 -0.53 -3.23 0.26
CA GLN A 107 0.64 -2.50 -0.24
C GLN A 107 1.74 -3.44 -0.71
N MET A 108 2.01 -4.52 0.02
CA MET A 108 2.97 -5.55 -0.40
C MET A 108 2.56 -6.22 -1.71
N LEU A 109 1.28 -6.55 -1.85
CA LEU A 109 0.72 -7.10 -3.08
C LEU A 109 0.92 -6.12 -4.24
N CYS A 110 0.59 -4.84 -4.05
CA CYS A 110 0.80 -3.80 -5.07
C CYS A 110 2.27 -3.74 -5.50
N MET A 111 3.21 -3.69 -4.55
CA MET A 111 4.64 -3.66 -4.87
C MET A 111 5.14 -4.92 -5.58
N THR A 112 4.52 -6.06 -5.29
CA THR A 112 4.89 -7.36 -5.86
C THR A 112 4.33 -7.55 -7.27
N ALA A 113 3.13 -7.04 -7.54
CA ALA A 113 2.40 -7.30 -8.78
C ALA A 113 2.45 -6.14 -9.79
N MET A 114 2.80 -4.93 -9.39
CA MET A 114 2.80 -3.78 -10.30
C MET A 114 3.77 -3.90 -11.46
N GLU A 115 3.48 -3.21 -12.56
CA GLU A 115 4.42 -3.02 -13.68
C GLU A 115 5.53 -2.03 -13.34
N ALA A 116 6.56 -1.98 -14.19
CA ALA A 116 7.65 -1.02 -14.06
C ALA A 116 7.12 0.42 -14.07
N PRO A 117 7.40 1.24 -13.04
CA PRO A 117 6.94 2.62 -13.00
C PRO A 117 7.50 3.43 -14.18
N PRO A 118 6.69 4.22 -14.89
CA PRO A 118 7.16 5.02 -16.01
C PRO A 118 8.19 6.06 -15.57
N ALA A 119 9.35 6.09 -16.22
CA ALA A 119 10.47 6.98 -15.89
C ALA A 119 10.16 8.49 -16.07
N TRP A 120 9.17 8.83 -16.89
CA TRP A 120 8.76 10.22 -17.16
C TRP A 120 7.86 10.82 -16.07
N MET A 121 7.35 10.01 -15.14
CA MET A 121 6.43 10.44 -14.09
C MET A 121 7.16 10.53 -12.74
N PRO A 122 6.84 11.50 -11.87
CA PRO A 122 7.42 11.54 -10.52
C PRO A 122 7.21 10.21 -9.78
N THR A 123 8.25 9.67 -9.14
CA THR A 123 8.24 8.32 -8.55
C THR A 123 7.01 8.05 -7.69
N ARG A 124 6.62 8.99 -6.81
CA ARG A 124 5.42 8.85 -5.97
C ARG A 124 4.15 8.69 -6.80
N CYS A 125 3.97 9.48 -7.84
CA CYS A 125 2.80 9.42 -8.72
C CYS A 125 2.79 8.14 -9.55
N ALA A 126 3.96 7.72 -10.05
CA ALA A 126 4.13 6.48 -10.80
C ALA A 126 3.77 5.26 -9.94
N MET A 127 4.34 5.16 -8.75
CA MET A 127 4.04 4.08 -7.79
C MET A 127 2.55 4.07 -7.40
N LYS A 128 1.96 5.24 -7.12
CA LYS A 128 0.53 5.34 -6.78
C LYS A 128 -0.37 4.87 -7.94
N SER A 129 -0.05 5.27 -9.17
CA SER A 129 -0.80 4.86 -10.37
C SER A 129 -0.73 3.35 -10.57
N GLN A 130 0.46 2.78 -10.39
CA GLN A 130 0.69 1.34 -10.54
C GLN A 130 -0.03 0.52 -9.46
N SER A 131 0.04 0.93 -8.19
CA SER A 131 -0.74 0.29 -7.12
C SER A 131 -2.24 0.32 -7.38
N HIS A 132 -2.76 1.43 -7.92
CA HIS A 132 -4.18 1.54 -8.28
C HIS A 132 -4.57 0.53 -9.36
N GLN A 133 -3.78 0.39 -10.42
CA GLN A 133 -4.02 -0.58 -11.50
C GLN A 133 -4.05 -2.02 -10.98
N VAL A 134 -3.16 -2.37 -10.04
CA VAL A 134 -3.17 -3.71 -9.41
C VAL A 134 -4.47 -3.94 -8.64
N ILE A 135 -4.91 -2.96 -7.84
CA ILE A 135 -6.14 -3.07 -7.05
C ILE A 135 -7.37 -3.22 -7.96
N GLU A 136 -7.47 -2.42 -9.03
CA GLU A 136 -8.58 -2.53 -10.00
C GLU A 136 -8.57 -3.89 -10.71
N ALA A 137 -7.40 -4.38 -11.10
CA ALA A 137 -7.25 -5.69 -11.73
C ALA A 137 -7.64 -6.85 -10.79
N ALA A 138 -7.39 -6.71 -9.49
CA ALA A 138 -7.77 -7.70 -8.49
C ALA A 138 -9.29 -7.74 -8.29
N ASP A 139 -9.95 -6.57 -8.25
CA ASP A 139 -11.41 -6.47 -8.09
C ASP A 139 -12.17 -7.15 -9.24
N HIS A 140 -11.73 -6.90 -10.48
CA HIS A 140 -12.31 -7.52 -11.68
C HIS A 140 -12.23 -9.05 -11.73
N ARG A 141 -11.26 -9.67 -11.04
CA ARG A 141 -11.12 -11.13 -10.98
C ARG A 141 -11.87 -11.80 -9.83
N ILE A 142 -12.24 -11.03 -8.80
CA ILE A 142 -13.02 -11.55 -7.66
C ILE A 142 -14.52 -11.60 -8.00
N CYS A 143 -14.99 -10.73 -8.89
CA CYS A 143 -16.39 -10.70 -9.34
C CYS A 143 -16.72 -11.62 -10.54
N GLN A 144 -15.78 -12.45 -10.99
CA GLN A 144 -15.97 -13.48 -12.02
C GLN A 144 -15.84 -14.87 -11.39
#